data_AF-A0A933YQG6-F1
#
_entry.id   AF-A0A933YQG6-F1
#
_cell.length_a   1.000
_cell.length_b   1.000
_cell.length_c   1.000
_cell.angle_alpha   90.00
_cell.angle_beta   90.00
_cell.angle_gamma   90.00
#
_symmetry.space_group_name_H-M   'P 1'
#
loop_
_entity.id
_entity.type
_entity.pdbx_description
1 polymer ?
#
loop_
_entity_poly.entity_id
_entity_poly.type
_entity_poly.pdbx_seq_one_letter_code
_entity_poly.pdbx_strand_id
1 'polypeptide(L)'
;MKKKPRPQAVRKAQRATRSASLIDLVQRNTLFSNVSKRTIQRIASKLSQQHFTRGDTIFDEKTRGRDLYLILAGKVHIKKYTKYGSESLLGVLHERDFFGELSLIGGFPRSARAEAAADCHIARLSFDHYRSLLDESRSFAQNLLQHLALRLRTMDQMFVSELERHARAFGSQVEKLHRLVEASKVVNSTIESDKLLELILSAATESIHADRGTLYLIDAATGELWSKIANGKNLVEIRLPMGKGLAGYVAKTGETINIVDAYKDPRFNPEIDRRSGYKTRNVLCMPLRDKEGRIVGVFQLLNKQGGAFTKEDEEFIDALSVHAAIAIENARLVRELVQNERLSAIGRMASTIIHDIKNPMATMRI
;
A
#
# COMPACT_ATOMS: atom_id res chain seq x y z
N MET A 1 -38.15 21.84 -52.92
CA MET A 1 -37.59 20.64 -53.58
C MET A 1 -36.08 20.55 -53.33
N LYS A 2 -35.63 19.79 -52.33
CA LYS A 2 -34.20 19.45 -52.17
C LYS A 2 -34.02 18.00 -52.64
N LYS A 3 -33.40 17.80 -53.81
CA LYS A 3 -33.16 16.49 -54.43
C LYS A 3 -32.27 15.65 -53.50
N LYS A 4 -32.77 14.50 -53.02
CA LYS A 4 -31.97 13.47 -52.34
C LYS A 4 -30.84 13.01 -53.28
N PRO A 5 -29.60 12.81 -52.79
CA PRO A 5 -28.52 12.33 -53.63
C PRO A 5 -28.80 10.90 -54.11
N ARG A 6 -28.51 10.61 -55.38
CA ARG A 6 -28.70 9.28 -55.99
C ARG A 6 -27.91 8.19 -55.23
N PRO A 7 -28.46 6.97 -55.04
CA PRO A 7 -27.84 5.89 -54.27
C PRO A 7 -26.49 5.38 -54.83
N GLN A 8 -26.09 5.80 -56.03
CA GLN A 8 -24.77 5.52 -56.60
C GLN A 8 -23.63 6.36 -55.99
N ALA A 9 -23.91 7.58 -55.49
CA ALA A 9 -22.88 8.44 -54.89
C ALA A 9 -22.49 7.96 -53.47
N VAL A 10 -23.46 7.48 -52.70
CA VAL A 10 -23.23 6.86 -51.37
C VAL A 10 -22.53 5.51 -51.52
N ARG A 11 -22.87 4.71 -52.55
CA ARG A 11 -22.14 3.47 -52.89
C ARG A 11 -20.73 3.71 -53.43
N LYS A 12 -20.44 4.83 -54.09
CA LYS A 12 -19.06 5.21 -54.51
C LYS A 12 -18.22 5.69 -53.32
N ALA A 13 -18.81 6.43 -52.38
CA ALA A 13 -18.12 6.84 -51.15
C ALA A 13 -17.85 5.65 -50.21
N GLN A 14 -18.78 4.68 -50.11
CA GLN A 14 -18.59 3.44 -49.34
C GLN A 14 -17.70 2.40 -50.03
N ARG A 15 -17.50 2.48 -51.37
CA ARG A 15 -16.52 1.65 -52.10
C ARG A 15 -15.11 2.23 -52.09
N ALA A 16 -14.94 3.53 -51.86
CA ALA A 16 -13.63 4.18 -51.81
C ALA A 16 -12.81 3.86 -50.54
N THR A 17 -13.44 3.23 -49.52
CA THR A 17 -12.81 2.82 -48.25
C THR A 17 -12.40 1.35 -48.22
N ARG A 18 -12.46 0.61 -49.35
CA ARG A 18 -12.00 -0.78 -49.42
C ARG A 18 -10.57 -0.89 -49.95
N SER A 19 -9.72 -1.42 -49.06
CA SER A 19 -8.35 -1.93 -49.20
C SER A 19 -7.29 -0.94 -49.69
N ALA A 20 -6.68 -0.21 -48.76
CA ALA A 20 -5.26 0.10 -48.91
C ALA A 20 -4.52 -1.21 -49.24
N SER A 21 -3.62 -1.21 -50.22
CA SER A 21 -2.89 -2.42 -50.56
C SER A 21 -2.05 -2.85 -49.35
N LEU A 22 -1.75 -4.14 -49.21
CA LEU A 22 -0.85 -4.61 -48.14
C LEU A 22 0.47 -3.84 -48.16
N ILE A 23 0.96 -3.48 -49.35
CA ILE A 23 2.15 -2.66 -49.55
C ILE A 23 1.98 -1.28 -48.88
N ASP A 24 0.84 -0.61 -49.07
CA ASP A 24 0.57 0.69 -48.45
C ASP A 24 0.50 0.59 -46.93
N LEU A 25 -0.08 -0.50 -46.39
CA LEU A 25 -0.19 -0.72 -44.95
C LEU A 25 1.17 -1.01 -44.32
N VAL A 26 2.00 -1.84 -44.96
CA VAL A 26 3.37 -2.12 -44.52
C VAL A 26 4.24 -0.86 -44.60
N GLN A 27 4.11 -0.07 -45.66
CA GLN A 27 4.87 1.18 -45.82
C GLN A 27 4.53 2.22 -44.72
N ARG A 28 3.32 2.20 -44.18
CA ARG A 28 2.91 3.07 -43.07
C ARG A 28 3.48 2.62 -41.73
N ASN A 29 3.89 1.36 -41.59
CA ASN A 29 4.46 0.83 -40.35
C ASN A 29 5.81 1.49 -40.06
N THR A 30 6.06 1.75 -38.78
CA THR A 30 7.22 2.52 -38.34
C THR A 30 8.56 1.87 -38.71
N LEU A 31 8.64 0.52 -38.75
CA LEU A 31 9.83 -0.21 -39.18
C LEU A 31 10.21 -0.01 -40.64
N PHE A 32 9.24 0.31 -41.51
CA PHE A 32 9.45 0.41 -42.96
C PHE A 32 9.61 1.86 -43.43
N SER A 33 9.76 2.80 -42.49
CA SER A 33 10.06 4.20 -42.79
C SER A 33 11.32 4.30 -43.65
N ASN A 34 11.24 4.99 -44.80
CA ASN A 34 12.35 5.15 -45.74
C ASN A 34 12.92 3.84 -46.33
N VAL A 35 12.24 2.69 -46.18
CA VAL A 35 12.60 1.45 -46.88
C VAL A 35 12.14 1.54 -48.35
N SER A 36 12.96 1.05 -49.28
CA SER A 36 12.67 1.14 -50.70
C SER A 36 11.36 0.42 -51.07
N LYS A 37 10.57 1.00 -51.99
CA LYS A 37 9.31 0.38 -52.46
C LYS A 37 9.53 -1.03 -53.04
N ARG A 38 10.66 -1.28 -53.71
CA ARG A 38 11.01 -2.60 -54.25
C ARG A 38 11.18 -3.63 -53.13
N THR A 39 11.88 -3.27 -52.06
CA THR A 39 12.04 -4.12 -50.87
C THR A 39 10.70 -4.38 -50.19
N ILE A 40 9.86 -3.35 -50.04
CA ILE A 40 8.52 -3.49 -49.45
C ILE A 40 7.64 -4.42 -50.30
N GLN A 41 7.64 -4.28 -51.63
CA GLN A 41 6.89 -5.17 -52.52
C GLN A 41 7.31 -6.63 -52.37
N ARG A 42 8.63 -6.89 -52.31
CA ARG A 42 9.19 -8.23 -52.15
C ARG A 42 8.84 -8.85 -50.79
N ILE A 43 8.81 -8.06 -49.72
CA ILE A 43 8.47 -8.59 -48.39
C ILE A 43 6.96 -8.74 -48.23
N ALA A 44 6.16 -7.82 -48.78
CA ALA A 44 4.71 -7.84 -48.66
C ALA A 44 4.12 -9.14 -49.25
N SER A 45 4.67 -9.66 -50.34
CA SER A 45 4.24 -10.95 -50.92
C SER A 45 4.57 -12.16 -50.03
N LYS A 46 5.44 -12.00 -49.04
CA LYS A 46 5.90 -13.04 -48.11
C LYS A 46 5.29 -12.94 -46.71
N LEU A 47 4.48 -11.90 -46.45
CA LEU A 47 3.79 -11.72 -45.17
C LEU A 47 2.51 -12.57 -45.12
N SER A 48 2.29 -13.24 -44.00
CA SER A 48 1.01 -13.92 -43.72
C SER A 48 0.11 -12.96 -42.93
N GLN A 49 -1.10 -12.71 -43.42
CA GLN A 49 -2.07 -11.87 -42.71
C GLN A 49 -2.97 -12.74 -41.83
N GLN A 50 -3.23 -12.27 -40.62
CA GLN A 50 -4.10 -12.91 -39.65
C GLN A 50 -5.06 -11.87 -39.07
N HIS A 51 -6.29 -12.31 -38.81
CA HIS A 51 -7.31 -11.52 -38.14
C HIS A 51 -7.52 -12.08 -36.74
N PHE A 52 -7.57 -11.20 -35.76
CA PHE A 52 -7.82 -11.53 -34.36
C PHE A 52 -8.99 -10.68 -33.85
N THR A 53 -9.95 -11.30 -33.19
CA THR A 53 -11.06 -10.61 -32.55
C THR A 53 -10.66 -10.15 -31.14
N ARG A 54 -11.41 -9.21 -30.57
CA ARG A 54 -11.15 -8.74 -29.21
C ARG A 54 -11.13 -9.90 -28.20
N GLY A 55 -10.05 -9.98 -27.42
CA GLY A 55 -9.81 -11.02 -26.41
C GLY A 55 -8.96 -12.19 -26.92
N ASP A 56 -8.75 -12.30 -28.23
CA ASP A 56 -7.92 -13.36 -28.79
C ASP A 56 -6.45 -13.19 -28.36
N THR A 57 -5.85 -14.30 -27.94
CA THR A 57 -4.43 -14.36 -27.62
C THR A 57 -3.63 -14.57 -28.91
N ILE A 58 -2.77 -13.62 -29.24
CA ILE A 58 -1.91 -13.68 -30.43
C ILE A 58 -0.71 -14.59 -30.15
N PHE A 59 -0.10 -14.44 -28.98
CA PHE A 59 0.84 -15.39 -28.40
C PHE A 59 0.92 -15.21 -26.89
N ASP A 60 1.35 -16.24 -26.19
CA ASP A 60 1.49 -16.23 -24.74
C ASP A 60 2.93 -16.02 -24.26
N GLU A 61 3.09 -15.57 -23.01
CA GLU A 61 4.39 -15.47 -22.33
C GLU A 61 5.08 -16.85 -22.30
N LYS A 62 6.41 -16.87 -22.33
CA LYS A 62 7.26 -18.08 -22.28
C LYS A 62 7.11 -19.02 -23.48
N THR A 63 6.22 -18.74 -24.43
CA THR A 63 6.18 -19.47 -25.70
C THR A 63 7.43 -19.17 -26.52
N ARG A 64 7.89 -20.13 -27.31
CA ARG A 64 8.94 -19.91 -28.31
C ARG A 64 8.27 -19.53 -29.62
N GLY A 65 8.46 -18.29 -30.06
CA GLY A 65 7.90 -17.79 -31.31
C GLY A 65 8.97 -17.12 -32.16
N ARG A 66 9.03 -17.50 -33.43
CA ARG A 66 10.02 -17.01 -34.40
C ARG A 66 9.47 -15.97 -35.39
N ASP A 67 8.40 -15.30 -35.01
CA ASP A 67 7.73 -14.33 -35.86
C ASP A 67 7.75 -12.92 -35.27
N LEU A 68 7.87 -11.93 -36.15
CA LEU A 68 7.63 -10.52 -35.89
C LEU A 68 6.22 -10.18 -36.37
N TYR A 69 5.49 -9.36 -35.62
CA TYR A 69 4.11 -8.98 -35.94
C TYR A 69 4.03 -7.48 -36.21
N LEU A 70 3.35 -7.12 -37.30
CA LEU A 70 3.06 -5.75 -37.70
C LEU A 70 1.57 -5.49 -37.54
N ILE A 71 1.20 -4.46 -36.77
CA ILE A 71 -0.21 -4.09 -36.58
C ILE A 71 -0.64 -3.24 -37.78
N LEU A 72 -1.39 -3.84 -38.70
CA LEU A 72 -1.92 -3.16 -39.88
C LEU A 72 -3.16 -2.33 -39.54
N ALA A 73 -4.01 -2.87 -38.65
CA ALA A 73 -5.17 -2.18 -38.07
C ALA A 73 -5.50 -2.76 -36.69
N GLY A 74 -6.10 -1.97 -35.80
CA GLY A 74 -6.52 -2.40 -34.47
C GLY A 74 -5.58 -2.03 -33.32
N LYS A 75 -5.71 -2.73 -32.20
CA LYS A 75 -5.07 -2.42 -30.92
C LYS A 75 -4.68 -3.69 -30.17
N VAL A 76 -3.44 -3.77 -29.69
CA VAL A 76 -2.91 -4.95 -28.98
C VAL A 76 -2.46 -4.55 -27.57
N HIS A 77 -2.82 -5.34 -26.57
CA HIS A 77 -2.33 -5.22 -25.21
C HIS A 77 -1.15 -6.18 -24.98
N ILE A 78 -0.07 -5.64 -24.42
CA ILE A 78 1.07 -6.43 -23.95
C ILE A 78 0.92 -6.58 -22.44
N LYS A 79 0.68 -7.81 -21.98
CA LYS A 79 0.41 -8.14 -20.59
C LYS A 79 1.46 -9.09 -20.03
N LYS A 80 1.75 -8.99 -18.74
CA LYS A 80 2.64 -9.90 -18.03
C LYS A 80 2.02 -10.37 -16.73
N TYR A 81 2.16 -11.66 -16.44
CA TYR A 81 1.74 -12.20 -15.15
C TYR A 81 2.78 -11.87 -14.09
N THR A 82 2.33 -11.25 -13.00
CA THR A 82 3.15 -11.07 -11.81
C THR A 82 3.39 -12.42 -11.13
N LYS A 83 4.39 -12.49 -10.25
CA LYS A 83 4.69 -13.71 -9.46
C LYS A 83 3.50 -14.18 -8.60
N TYR A 84 2.51 -13.32 -8.37
CA TYR A 84 1.30 -13.57 -7.57
C TYR A 84 0.07 -13.90 -8.43
N GLY A 85 0.25 -14.11 -9.74
CA GLY A 85 -0.83 -14.47 -10.66
C GLY A 85 -1.68 -13.30 -11.16
N SER A 86 -1.47 -12.07 -10.67
CA SER A 86 -2.17 -10.88 -11.17
C SER A 86 -1.62 -10.44 -12.53
N GLU A 87 -2.50 -10.09 -13.47
CA GLU A 87 -2.12 -9.53 -14.77
C GLU A 87 -1.71 -8.05 -14.64
N SER A 88 -0.57 -7.70 -15.22
CA SER A 88 -0.13 -6.31 -15.37
C SER A 88 -0.06 -5.93 -16.85
N LEU A 89 -0.69 -4.82 -17.22
CA LEU A 89 -0.62 -4.24 -18.56
C LEU A 89 0.70 -3.47 -18.70
N LEU A 90 1.64 -4.03 -19.48
CA LEU A 90 2.96 -3.41 -19.72
C LEU A 90 2.89 -2.31 -20.78
N GLY A 91 1.94 -2.42 -21.70
CA GLY A 91 1.84 -1.46 -22.79
C GLY A 91 0.68 -1.74 -23.73
N VAL A 92 0.38 -0.71 -24.51
CA VAL A 92 -0.69 -0.71 -25.49
C VAL A 92 -0.07 -0.33 -26.83
N LEU A 93 -0.25 -1.20 -27.81
CA LEU A 93 0.25 -1.00 -29.17
C LEU A 93 -0.90 -0.71 -30.11
N HIS A 94 -0.65 0.15 -31.07
CA HIS A 94 -1.63 0.68 -32.00
C HIS A 94 -1.25 0.36 -33.45
N GLU A 95 -2.12 0.77 -34.38
CA GLU A 95 -1.82 0.69 -35.81
C GLU A 95 -0.45 1.30 -36.12
N ARG A 96 0.27 0.66 -37.06
CA ARG A 96 1.63 1.03 -37.48
C ARG A 96 2.73 0.63 -36.51
N ASP A 97 2.40 0.12 -35.32
CA ASP A 97 3.38 -0.47 -34.41
C ASP A 97 3.73 -1.92 -34.81
N PHE A 98 4.74 -2.45 -34.13
CA PHE A 98 5.18 -3.83 -34.26
C PHE A 98 5.51 -4.43 -32.89
N PHE A 99 5.52 -5.75 -32.81
CA PHE A 99 5.86 -6.48 -31.60
C PHE A 99 6.38 -7.89 -31.87
N GLY A 100 6.99 -8.49 -30.85
CA GLY A 100 7.58 -9.83 -30.91
C GLY A 100 9.05 -9.84 -31.35
N GLU A 101 9.65 -8.67 -31.56
CA GLU A 101 11.04 -8.51 -31.98
C GLU A 101 12.05 -9.07 -30.95
N LEU A 102 11.76 -8.95 -29.65
CA LEU A 102 12.70 -9.31 -28.58
C LEU A 102 13.06 -10.80 -28.58
N SER A 103 12.11 -11.66 -28.95
CA SER A 103 12.35 -13.11 -29.05
C SER A 103 13.25 -13.46 -30.23
N LEU A 104 13.24 -12.65 -31.30
CA LEU A 104 14.06 -12.85 -32.50
C LEU A 104 15.50 -12.39 -32.28
N ILE A 105 15.70 -11.30 -31.53
CA ILE A 105 17.01 -10.70 -31.31
C ILE A 105 17.82 -11.51 -30.29
N GLY A 106 17.18 -11.92 -29.19
CA GLY A 106 17.87 -12.61 -28.08
C GLY A 106 17.72 -14.13 -28.07
N GLY A 107 16.87 -14.71 -28.93
CA GLY A 107 16.55 -16.15 -28.88
C GLY A 107 15.79 -16.57 -27.62
N PHE A 108 15.36 -15.62 -26.79
CA PHE A 108 14.61 -15.87 -25.57
C PHE A 108 13.13 -16.18 -25.87
N PRO A 109 12.45 -16.93 -25.00
CA PRO A 109 11.00 -17.05 -25.03
C PRO A 109 10.30 -15.68 -25.00
N ARG A 110 9.03 -15.62 -25.43
CA ARG A 110 8.22 -14.40 -25.36
C ARG A 110 8.21 -13.85 -23.92
N SER A 111 8.55 -12.58 -23.76
CA SER A 111 8.69 -11.92 -22.46
C SER A 111 7.35 -11.49 -21.82
N ALA A 112 6.28 -11.51 -22.61
CA ALA A 112 4.93 -11.09 -22.25
C ALA A 112 3.90 -11.78 -23.17
N ARG A 113 2.63 -11.75 -22.78
CA ARG A 113 1.49 -12.12 -23.61
C ARG A 113 1.08 -10.95 -24.51
N ALA A 114 0.72 -11.25 -25.75
CA ALA A 114 0.08 -10.30 -26.65
C ALA A 114 -1.39 -10.70 -26.87
N GLU A 115 -2.30 -9.79 -26.56
CA GLU A 115 -3.75 -10.00 -26.64
C GLU A 115 -4.40 -8.92 -27.48
N ALA A 116 -5.31 -9.29 -28.37
CA ALA A 116 -6.07 -8.34 -29.16
C ALA A 116 -7.05 -7.55 -28.27
N ALA A 117 -6.80 -6.26 -28.10
CA ALA A 117 -7.65 -5.36 -27.31
C ALA A 117 -8.91 -4.91 -28.07
N ALA A 118 -8.86 -5.02 -29.40
CA ALA A 118 -9.93 -4.77 -30.36
C ALA A 118 -9.70 -5.70 -31.56
N ASP A 119 -10.61 -5.67 -32.54
CA ASP A 119 -10.42 -6.40 -33.80
C ASP A 119 -9.14 -5.93 -34.49
N CYS A 120 -8.24 -6.87 -34.73
CA CYS A 120 -6.86 -6.64 -35.16
C CYS A 120 -6.58 -7.32 -36.48
N HIS A 121 -5.99 -6.57 -37.41
CA HIS A 121 -5.41 -7.10 -38.64
C HIS A 121 -3.90 -7.05 -38.51
N ILE A 122 -3.26 -8.22 -38.49
CA ILE A 122 -1.85 -8.34 -38.17
C ILE A 122 -1.13 -9.06 -39.31
N ALA A 123 -0.01 -8.50 -39.77
CA ALA A 123 0.90 -9.20 -40.66
C ALA A 123 2.02 -9.86 -39.88
N ARG A 124 2.30 -11.12 -40.21
CA ARG A 124 3.34 -11.94 -39.61
C ARG A 124 4.53 -12.05 -40.56
N LEU A 125 5.70 -11.71 -40.04
CA LEU A 125 6.99 -11.80 -40.71
C LEU A 125 7.83 -12.88 -40.02
N SER A 126 8.18 -13.93 -40.75
CA SER A 126 9.01 -15.01 -40.19
C SER A 126 10.45 -14.56 -39.93
N PHE A 127 11.13 -15.24 -39.01
CA PHE A 127 12.52 -14.97 -38.65
C PHE A 127 13.46 -14.93 -39.86
N ASP A 128 13.30 -15.83 -40.84
CA ASP A 128 14.21 -15.90 -41.99
C ASP A 128 14.02 -14.68 -42.90
N HIS A 129 12.78 -14.21 -43.06
CA HIS A 129 12.47 -12.99 -43.80
C HIS A 129 12.90 -11.73 -43.04
N TYR A 130 12.74 -11.72 -41.72
CA TYR A 130 13.26 -10.67 -40.85
C TYR A 130 14.79 -10.55 -40.95
N ARG A 131 15.51 -11.68 -40.92
CA ARG A 131 16.97 -11.73 -41.08
C ARG A 131 17.41 -11.20 -42.45
N SER A 132 16.76 -11.65 -43.53
CA SER A 132 17.00 -11.12 -44.87
C SER A 132 16.78 -9.59 -44.95
N LEU A 133 15.77 -9.04 -44.25
CA LEU A 133 15.56 -7.59 -44.21
C LEU A 133 16.65 -6.83 -43.45
N LEU A 134 17.17 -7.39 -42.35
CA LEU A 134 18.28 -6.80 -41.62
C LEU A 134 19.55 -6.74 -42.48
N ASP A 135 19.83 -7.80 -43.23
CA ASP A 135 21.02 -7.90 -44.07
C ASP A 135 20.92 -7.01 -45.33
N GLU A 136 19.73 -6.89 -45.92
CA GLU A 136 19.55 -6.19 -47.20
C GLU A 136 19.12 -4.72 -47.09
N SER A 137 18.54 -4.29 -45.96
CA SER A 137 18.00 -2.93 -45.81
C SER A 137 18.56 -2.23 -44.58
N ARG A 138 19.56 -1.37 -44.81
CA ARG A 138 20.14 -0.50 -43.78
C ARG A 138 19.09 0.35 -43.09
N SER A 139 18.12 0.90 -43.83
CA SER A 139 17.04 1.72 -43.27
C SER A 139 16.15 0.92 -42.33
N PHE A 140 15.80 -0.32 -42.67
CA PHE A 140 15.03 -1.20 -41.77
C PHE A 140 15.79 -1.48 -40.47
N ALA A 141 17.07 -1.85 -40.56
CA ALA A 141 17.90 -2.10 -39.39
C ALA A 141 18.04 -0.85 -38.49
N GLN A 142 18.23 0.33 -39.09
CA GLN A 142 18.29 1.60 -38.36
C GLN A 142 16.97 1.92 -37.65
N ASN A 143 15.83 1.76 -38.33
CA ASN A 143 14.52 1.99 -37.73
C ASN A 143 14.28 1.06 -36.54
N LEU A 144 14.60 -0.24 -36.69
CA LEU A 144 14.47 -1.20 -35.61
C LEU A 144 15.33 -0.79 -34.40
N LEU A 145 16.61 -0.48 -34.61
CA LEU A 145 17.51 -0.03 -33.54
C LEU A 145 17.01 1.24 -32.87
N GLN A 146 16.52 2.21 -33.64
CA GLN A 146 15.98 3.46 -33.11
C GLN A 146 14.74 3.22 -32.26
N HIS A 147 13.83 2.35 -32.70
CA HIS A 147 12.64 2.00 -31.91
C HIS A 147 12.99 1.25 -30.62
N LEU A 148 13.95 0.32 -30.67
CA LEU A 148 14.42 -0.39 -29.48
C LEU A 148 15.10 0.56 -28.50
N ALA A 149 15.94 1.47 -28.98
CA ALA A 149 16.59 2.49 -28.15
C ALA A 149 15.58 3.43 -27.50
N LEU A 150 14.55 3.86 -28.25
CA LEU A 150 13.46 4.68 -27.69
C LEU A 150 12.66 3.92 -26.64
N ARG A 151 12.27 2.66 -26.90
CA ARG A 151 11.56 1.82 -25.93
C ARG A 151 12.39 1.60 -24.67
N LEU A 152 13.69 1.35 -24.80
CA LEU A 152 14.60 1.19 -23.67
C LEU A 152 14.68 2.47 -22.85
N ARG A 153 14.88 3.62 -23.50
CA ARG A 153 14.93 4.92 -22.82
C ARG A 153 13.63 5.25 -22.07
N THR A 154 12.48 4.98 -22.68
CA THR A 154 11.18 5.17 -22.01
C THR A 154 11.03 4.21 -20.83
N MET A 155 11.45 2.96 -20.97
CA MET A 155 11.44 1.98 -19.89
C MET A 155 12.35 2.40 -18.73
N ASP A 156 13.57 2.87 -19.03
CA ASP A 156 14.52 3.36 -18.03
C ASP A 156 13.94 4.56 -17.27
N GLN A 157 13.32 5.52 -17.97
CA GLN A 157 12.68 6.68 -17.34
C GLN A 157 11.49 6.28 -16.44
N MET A 158 10.66 5.33 -16.90
CA MET A 158 9.56 4.80 -16.08
C MET A 158 10.09 4.06 -14.86
N PHE A 159 11.14 3.25 -15.03
CA PHE A 159 11.76 2.51 -13.93
C PHE A 159 12.37 3.44 -12.89
N VAL A 160 13.10 4.48 -13.31
CA VAL A 160 13.63 5.51 -12.41
C VAL A 160 12.49 6.21 -11.66
N SER A 161 11.42 6.60 -12.35
CA SER A 161 10.27 7.27 -11.72
C SER A 161 9.57 6.36 -10.69
N GLU A 162 9.43 5.08 -11.00
CA GLU A 162 8.83 4.09 -10.10
C GLU A 162 9.74 3.80 -8.91
N LEU A 163 11.06 3.70 -9.12
CA LEU A 163 12.05 3.57 -8.06
C LEU A 163 12.04 4.79 -7.14
N GLU A 164 11.99 6.00 -7.69
CA GLU A 164 11.87 7.22 -6.90
C GLU A 164 10.56 7.26 -6.10
N ARG A 165 9.43 6.82 -6.68
CA ARG A 165 8.16 6.74 -5.96
C ARG A 165 8.27 5.78 -4.78
N HIS A 166 8.85 4.60 -4.99
CA HIS A 166 9.11 3.64 -3.91
C HIS A 166 10.10 4.19 -2.88
N ALA A 167 11.17 4.84 -3.30
CA ALA A 167 12.16 5.45 -2.41
C ALA A 167 11.55 6.59 -1.58
N ARG A 168 10.66 7.41 -2.15
CA ARG A 168 9.90 8.43 -1.41
C ARG A 168 8.90 7.81 -0.42
N ALA A 169 8.18 6.77 -0.83
CA ALA A 169 7.25 6.06 0.06
C ALA A 169 7.99 5.38 1.22
N PHE A 170 9.10 4.71 0.92
CA PHE A 170 9.98 4.09 1.91
C PHE A 170 10.65 5.15 2.81
N GLY A 171 11.14 6.25 2.24
CA GLY A 171 11.68 7.38 2.98
C GLY A 171 10.65 7.99 3.94
N SER A 172 9.40 8.15 3.52
CA SER A 172 8.31 8.60 4.39
C SER A 172 8.00 7.59 5.51
N GLN A 173 8.05 6.29 5.22
CA GLN A 173 7.92 5.25 6.25
C GLN A 173 9.09 5.26 7.24
N VAL A 174 10.32 5.43 6.76
CA VAL A 174 11.53 5.56 7.59
C VAL A 174 11.48 6.84 8.42
N GLU A 175 10.98 7.95 7.87
CA GLU A 175 10.80 9.19 8.62
C GLU A 175 9.70 9.06 9.68
N LYS A 176 8.59 8.39 9.38
CA LYS A 176 7.55 8.04 10.37
C LYS A 176 8.11 7.15 11.47
N LEU A 177 8.86 6.11 11.12
CA LEU A 177 9.53 5.23 12.08
C LEU A 177 10.59 6.00 12.89
N HIS A 178 11.36 6.89 12.27
CA HIS A 178 12.33 7.74 12.95
C HIS A 178 11.63 8.70 13.90
N ARG A 179 10.48 9.28 13.54
CA ARG A 179 9.66 10.09 14.45
C ARG A 179 9.10 9.26 15.61
N LEU A 180 8.69 8.01 15.36
CA LEU A 180 8.27 7.07 16.41
C LEU A 180 9.43 6.65 17.31
N VAL A 181 10.64 6.50 16.76
CA VAL A 181 11.86 6.15 17.50
C VAL A 181 12.40 7.36 18.26
N GLU A 182 12.35 8.56 17.71
CA GLU A 182 12.69 9.80 18.42
C GLU A 182 11.65 10.13 19.50
N ALA A 183 10.36 9.93 19.22
CA ALA A 183 9.33 9.93 20.25
C ALA A 183 9.66 8.89 21.34
N SER A 184 10.06 7.67 20.94
CA SER A 184 10.50 6.63 21.88
C SER A 184 11.80 6.98 22.63
N LYS A 185 12.74 7.73 22.04
CA LYS A 185 13.98 8.17 22.69
C LYS A 185 13.74 9.33 23.66
N VAL A 186 12.84 10.26 23.30
CA VAL A 186 12.32 11.30 24.21
C VAL A 186 11.53 10.66 25.36
N VAL A 187 10.89 9.51 25.12
CA VAL A 187 10.28 8.66 26.16
C VAL A 187 11.34 7.94 27.02
N ASN A 188 12.54 7.67 26.49
CA ASN A 188 13.60 6.95 27.19
C ASN A 188 14.54 7.84 28.02
N SER A 189 14.51 9.16 27.85
CA SER A 189 15.16 10.12 28.75
C SER A 189 14.21 10.52 29.88
N THR A 190 14.06 9.60 30.85
CA THR A 190 13.54 9.88 32.20
C THR A 190 12.10 10.39 32.25
N ILE A 191 11.11 9.72 31.66
CA ILE A 191 9.72 10.21 31.79
C ILE A 191 8.69 9.09 31.98
N GLU A 192 8.01 9.21 33.13
CA GLU A 192 6.68 8.78 33.53
C GLU A 192 5.83 8.14 32.40
N SER A 193 5.32 6.94 32.67
CA SER A 193 4.33 6.19 31.88
C SER A 193 3.18 7.02 31.31
N ASP A 194 2.89 8.14 31.93
CA ASP A 194 1.76 9.00 31.65
C ASP A 194 1.90 9.73 30.29
N LYS A 195 3.10 10.17 29.91
CA LYS A 195 3.31 10.85 28.60
C LYS A 195 3.20 9.89 27.42
N LEU A 196 3.58 8.63 27.60
CA LEU A 196 3.45 7.62 26.55
C LEU A 196 1.97 7.32 26.26
N LEU A 197 1.15 7.19 27.31
CA LEU A 197 -0.28 7.00 27.18
C LEU A 197 -0.95 8.18 26.47
N GLU A 198 -0.52 9.40 26.79
CA GLU A 198 -1.00 10.62 26.15
C GLU A 198 -0.68 10.65 24.64
N LEU A 199 0.55 10.30 24.25
CA LEU A 199 0.95 10.24 22.83
C LEU A 199 0.16 9.20 22.03
N ILE A 200 -0.02 8.00 22.60
CA ILE A 200 -0.81 6.93 21.98
C ILE A 200 -2.26 7.39 21.79
N LEU A 201 -2.83 8.03 22.81
CA LEU A 201 -4.20 8.51 22.78
C LEU A 201 -4.39 9.62 21.73
N SER A 202 -3.44 10.58 21.65
CA SER A 202 -3.47 11.66 20.64
C SER A 202 -3.47 11.09 19.23
N ALA A 203 -2.57 10.14 18.96
CA ALA A 203 -2.47 9.47 17.67
C ALA A 203 -3.78 8.75 17.29
N ALA A 204 -4.41 8.07 18.26
CA ALA A 204 -5.71 7.43 18.05
C ALA A 204 -6.80 8.46 17.71
N THR A 205 -6.94 9.52 18.50
CA THR A 205 -8.00 10.53 18.33
C THR A 205 -7.86 11.32 17.03
N GLU A 206 -6.64 11.70 16.66
CA GLU A 206 -6.37 12.46 15.43
C GLU A 206 -6.66 11.64 14.17
N SER A 207 -6.25 10.37 14.17
CA SER A 207 -6.32 9.51 12.98
C SER A 207 -7.75 9.15 12.60
N ILE A 208 -8.62 8.93 13.59
CA ILE A 208 -10.03 8.59 13.33
C ILE A 208 -10.98 9.78 13.47
N HIS A 209 -10.44 10.98 13.67
CA HIS A 209 -11.19 12.23 13.88
C HIS A 209 -12.19 12.15 15.04
N ALA A 210 -11.76 11.58 16.18
CA ALA A 210 -12.53 11.62 17.42
C ALA A 210 -12.29 12.94 18.15
N ASP A 211 -13.33 13.51 18.76
CA ASP A 211 -13.21 14.75 19.54
C ASP A 211 -12.44 14.53 20.84
N ARG A 212 -12.66 13.40 21.50
CA ARG A 212 -11.96 13.03 22.73
C ARG A 212 -11.68 11.54 22.78
N GLY A 213 -10.66 11.17 23.55
CA GLY A 213 -10.34 9.80 23.84
C GLY A 213 -10.05 9.60 25.32
N THR A 214 -10.12 8.36 25.76
CA THR A 214 -9.56 7.90 27.03
C THR A 214 -8.95 6.53 26.81
N LEU A 215 -7.72 6.36 27.31
CA LEU A 215 -7.03 5.07 27.33
C LEU A 215 -7.01 4.57 28.78
N TYR A 216 -7.76 3.51 29.03
CA TYR A 216 -7.80 2.84 30.33
C TYR A 216 -6.77 1.72 30.38
N LEU A 217 -6.05 1.61 31.49
CA LEU A 217 -5.20 0.47 31.81
C LEU A 217 -5.87 -0.38 32.87
N ILE A 218 -5.71 -1.70 32.77
CA ILE A 218 -6.23 -2.63 33.76
C ILE A 218 -5.19 -2.79 34.87
N ASP A 219 -5.61 -2.52 36.10
CA ASP A 219 -4.88 -2.92 37.29
C ASP A 219 -5.31 -4.35 37.68
N ALA A 220 -4.42 -5.31 37.41
CA ALA A 220 -4.67 -6.71 37.68
C ALA A 220 -4.79 -7.04 39.18
N ALA A 221 -4.24 -6.21 40.08
CA ALA A 221 -4.29 -6.45 41.51
C ALA A 221 -5.66 -6.08 42.11
N THR A 222 -6.27 -5.02 41.60
CA THR A 222 -7.55 -4.49 42.10
C THR A 222 -8.75 -4.90 41.24
N GLY A 223 -8.52 -5.30 39.98
CA GLY A 223 -9.59 -5.57 39.02
C GLY A 223 -10.30 -4.29 38.54
N GLU A 224 -9.62 -3.15 38.67
CA GLU A 224 -10.12 -1.85 38.24
C GLU A 224 -9.45 -1.40 36.94
N LEU A 225 -10.17 -0.60 36.17
CA LEU A 225 -9.59 0.17 35.08
C LEU A 225 -9.27 1.56 35.61
N TRP A 226 -8.08 2.07 35.27
CA TRP A 226 -7.69 3.42 35.61
C TRP A 226 -7.17 4.17 34.37
N SER A 227 -7.35 5.49 34.36
CA SER A 227 -6.80 6.37 33.33
C SER A 227 -6.48 7.72 33.92
N LYS A 228 -5.48 8.41 33.37
CA LYS A 228 -5.22 9.81 33.66
C LYS A 228 -5.63 10.64 32.45
N ILE A 229 -6.58 11.54 32.63
CA ILE A 229 -7.03 12.45 31.58
C ILE A 229 -6.65 13.89 31.91
N ALA A 230 -6.34 14.67 30.88
CA ALA A 230 -6.16 16.11 31.02
C ALA A 230 -7.53 16.80 31.14
N ASN A 231 -7.72 17.60 32.20
CA ASN A 231 -8.87 18.47 32.38
C ASN A 231 -8.39 19.91 32.58
N GLY A 232 -8.30 20.67 31.48
CA GLY A 232 -7.68 22.00 31.49
C GLY A 232 -6.19 21.92 31.80
N LYS A 233 -5.75 22.48 32.94
CA LYS A 233 -4.35 22.42 33.41
C LYS A 233 -4.04 21.27 34.37
N ASN A 234 -5.06 20.51 34.80
CA ASN A 234 -4.89 19.46 35.82
C ASN A 234 -5.07 18.07 35.22
N LEU A 235 -4.24 17.11 35.65
CA LEU A 235 -4.43 15.69 35.41
C LEU A 235 -5.41 15.12 36.45
N VAL A 236 -6.48 14.48 35.98
CA VAL A 236 -7.46 13.80 36.84
C VAL A 236 -7.37 12.31 36.58
N GLU A 237 -7.22 11.54 37.66
CA GLU A 237 -7.30 10.08 37.61
C GLU A 237 -8.76 9.64 37.66
N ILE A 238 -9.16 8.83 36.67
CA ILE A 238 -10.46 8.17 36.61
C ILE A 238 -10.23 6.70 36.93
N ARG A 239 -11.01 6.17 37.87
CA ARG A 239 -11.10 4.72 38.13
C ARG A 239 -12.52 4.22 37.93
N LEU A 240 -12.65 3.04 37.35
CA LEU A 240 -13.92 2.34 37.24
C LEU A 240 -13.73 0.82 37.40
N PRO A 241 -14.65 0.12 38.09
CA PRO A 241 -14.57 -1.33 38.23
C PRO A 241 -14.72 -2.06 36.89
N MET A 242 -14.06 -3.20 36.73
CA MET A 242 -14.27 -4.06 35.57
C MET A 242 -15.75 -4.49 35.46
N GLY A 243 -16.29 -4.47 34.24
CA GLY A 243 -17.70 -4.72 33.94
C GLY A 243 -18.66 -3.54 34.16
N LYS A 244 -18.19 -2.38 34.64
CA LYS A 244 -19.00 -1.16 34.78
C LYS A 244 -18.74 -0.17 33.64
N GLY A 245 -19.80 0.43 33.12
CA GLY A 245 -19.69 1.35 31.98
C GLY A 245 -19.32 0.63 30.68
N LEU A 246 -19.14 1.40 29.61
CA LEU A 246 -18.69 0.89 28.31
C LEU A 246 -17.29 0.28 28.42
N ALA A 247 -16.31 1.06 28.93
CA ALA A 247 -14.94 0.59 29.08
C ALA A 247 -14.82 -0.67 29.96
N GLY A 248 -15.52 -0.72 31.10
CA GLY A 248 -15.48 -1.90 31.97
C GLY A 248 -16.10 -3.13 31.31
N TYR A 249 -17.18 -2.97 30.52
CA TYR A 249 -17.75 -4.09 29.76
C TYR A 249 -16.74 -4.64 28.75
N VAL A 250 -16.08 -3.77 27.99
CA VAL A 250 -15.07 -4.17 27.00
C VAL A 250 -13.87 -4.84 27.68
N ALA A 251 -13.40 -4.32 28.82
CA ALA A 251 -12.33 -4.97 29.58
C ALA A 251 -12.71 -6.37 30.05
N LYS A 252 -13.97 -6.59 30.43
CA LYS A 252 -14.45 -7.88 30.93
C LYS A 252 -14.66 -8.90 29.81
N THR A 253 -15.18 -8.47 28.67
CA THR A 253 -15.65 -9.36 27.59
C THR A 253 -14.67 -9.46 26.42
N GLY A 254 -13.88 -8.42 26.20
CA GLY A 254 -13.07 -8.26 24.99
C GLY A 254 -13.87 -7.95 23.74
N GLU A 255 -15.16 -7.66 23.87
CA GLU A 255 -16.04 -7.33 22.74
C GLU A 255 -15.96 -5.84 22.44
N THR A 256 -15.67 -5.48 21.19
CA THR A 256 -15.69 -4.09 20.72
C THR A 256 -17.12 -3.53 20.75
N ILE A 257 -17.29 -2.33 21.31
CA ILE A 257 -18.55 -1.60 21.28
C ILE A 257 -18.41 -0.40 20.34
N ASN A 258 -19.25 -0.33 19.31
CA ASN A 258 -19.36 0.83 18.43
C ASN A 258 -20.83 1.30 18.44
N ILE A 259 -21.12 2.38 19.16
CA ILE A 259 -22.48 2.90 19.36
C ILE A 259 -22.67 4.27 18.73
N VAL A 260 -23.79 4.42 18.03
CA VAL A 260 -24.16 5.64 17.30
C VAL A 260 -24.85 6.69 18.18
N ASP A 261 -25.44 6.26 19.30
CA ASP A 261 -26.11 7.11 20.29
C ASP A 261 -25.84 6.60 21.70
N ALA A 262 -24.96 7.29 22.43
CA ALA A 262 -24.52 6.93 23.77
C ALA A 262 -25.68 6.90 24.77
N TYR A 263 -26.65 7.81 24.65
CA TYR A 263 -27.74 7.92 25.62
C TYR A 263 -28.81 6.83 25.46
N LYS A 264 -28.76 6.07 24.37
CA LYS A 264 -29.61 4.90 24.13
C LYS A 264 -28.98 3.59 24.61
N ASP A 265 -27.68 3.56 24.91
CA ASP A 265 -27.02 2.37 25.40
C ASP A 265 -27.15 2.28 26.93
N PRO A 266 -27.74 1.21 27.50
CA PRO A 266 -27.94 1.08 28.93
C PRO A 266 -26.63 0.97 29.73
N ARG A 267 -25.50 0.68 29.06
CA ARG A 267 -24.17 0.59 29.69
C ARG A 267 -23.50 1.96 29.79
N PHE A 268 -24.00 2.99 29.10
CA PHE A 268 -23.45 4.33 29.17
C PHE A 268 -23.81 5.01 30.50
N ASN A 269 -22.83 5.64 31.16
CA ASN A 269 -23.06 6.41 32.38
C ASN A 269 -23.09 7.92 32.08
N PRO A 270 -24.28 8.58 32.07
CA PRO A 270 -24.40 10.00 31.77
C PRO A 270 -23.99 10.94 32.93
N GLU A 271 -23.64 10.42 34.10
CA GLU A 271 -23.22 11.27 35.23
C GLU A 271 -21.93 12.04 34.94
N ILE A 272 -21.00 11.46 34.18
CA ILE A 272 -19.74 12.10 33.81
C ILE A 272 -20.00 13.29 32.86
N ASP A 273 -20.86 13.09 31.86
CA ASP A 273 -21.33 14.14 30.97
C ASP A 273 -21.99 15.27 31.76
N ARG A 274 -22.92 14.94 32.68
CA ARG A 274 -23.61 15.92 33.54
C ARG A 274 -22.66 16.76 34.40
N ARG A 275 -21.61 16.14 34.95
CA ARG A 275 -20.62 16.84 35.79
C ARG A 275 -19.64 17.70 35.01
N SER A 276 -19.28 17.27 33.79
CA SER A 276 -18.29 17.94 32.96
C SER A 276 -18.90 18.99 32.01
N GLY A 277 -20.22 18.96 31.81
CA GLY A 277 -20.89 19.74 30.78
C GLY A 277 -20.63 19.22 29.35
N TYR A 278 -19.94 18.09 29.21
CA TYR A 278 -19.66 17.46 27.93
C TYR A 278 -20.86 16.61 27.49
N LYS A 279 -21.13 16.55 26.18
CA LYS A 279 -22.20 15.72 25.62
C LYS A 279 -21.61 14.65 24.71
N THR A 280 -21.68 13.41 25.16
CA THR A 280 -21.30 12.24 24.36
C THR A 280 -22.44 11.84 23.43
N ARG A 281 -22.16 11.80 22.12
CA ARG A 281 -23.08 11.40 21.05
C ARG A 281 -22.83 9.97 20.61
N ASN A 282 -21.64 9.67 20.09
CA ASN A 282 -21.26 8.32 19.63
C ASN A 282 -19.93 7.90 20.28
N VAL A 283 -19.74 6.59 20.43
CA VAL A 283 -18.61 6.01 21.17
C VAL A 283 -18.09 4.78 20.44
N LEU A 284 -16.78 4.71 20.28
CA LEU A 284 -16.05 3.50 19.93
C LEU A 284 -15.21 3.06 21.13
N CYS A 285 -15.42 1.84 21.60
CA CYS A 285 -14.72 1.27 22.73
C CYS A 285 -14.12 -0.08 22.35
N MET A 286 -12.79 -0.21 22.42
CA MET A 286 -12.04 -1.35 21.90
C MET A 286 -11.02 -1.88 22.91
N PRO A 287 -10.86 -3.20 23.02
CA PRO A 287 -9.88 -3.79 23.92
C PRO A 287 -8.46 -3.58 23.40
N LEU A 288 -7.53 -3.31 24.32
CA LEU A 288 -6.11 -3.33 24.07
C LEU A 288 -5.56 -4.71 24.44
N ARG A 289 -5.00 -5.45 23.47
CA ARG A 289 -4.50 -6.81 23.68
C ARG A 289 -2.98 -6.88 23.60
N ASP A 290 -2.36 -7.63 24.50
CA ASP A 290 -0.95 -7.97 24.41
C ASP A 290 -0.68 -9.10 23.38
N LYS A 291 0.60 -9.43 23.20
CA LYS A 291 1.05 -10.51 22.29
C LYS A 291 0.52 -11.89 22.66
N GLU A 292 0.13 -12.11 23.92
CA GLU A 292 -0.52 -13.34 24.38
C GLU A 292 -2.07 -13.29 24.25
N GLY A 293 -2.62 -12.20 23.71
CA GLY A 293 -4.05 -11.99 23.50
C GLY A 293 -4.82 -11.52 24.74
N ARG A 294 -4.13 -11.26 25.86
CA ARG A 294 -4.73 -10.80 27.11
C ARG A 294 -5.09 -9.33 27.00
N ILE A 295 -6.23 -8.95 27.57
CA ILE A 295 -6.67 -7.55 27.59
C ILE A 295 -5.87 -6.83 28.67
N VAL A 296 -5.09 -5.84 28.28
CA VAL A 296 -4.24 -5.02 29.17
C VAL A 296 -4.78 -3.61 29.36
N GLY A 297 -5.77 -3.22 28.55
CA GLY A 297 -6.40 -1.91 28.60
C GLY A 297 -7.60 -1.79 27.66
N VAL A 298 -8.15 -0.59 27.56
CA VAL A 298 -9.31 -0.28 26.71
C VAL A 298 -9.18 1.13 26.14
N PHE A 299 -9.34 1.27 24.82
CA PHE A 299 -9.59 2.55 24.17
C PHE A 299 -11.06 2.90 24.26
N GLN A 300 -11.36 4.15 24.61
CA GLN A 300 -12.70 4.73 24.51
C GLN A 300 -12.60 6.07 23.76
N LEU A 301 -13.17 6.14 22.57
CA LEU A 301 -13.09 7.28 21.66
C LEU A 301 -14.50 7.84 21.47
N LEU A 302 -14.62 9.15 21.57
CA LEU A 302 -15.90 9.85 21.69
C LEU A 302 -16.09 10.83 20.53
N ASN A 303 -17.33 10.94 20.07
CA ASN A 303 -17.79 12.02 19.19
C ASN A 303 -16.97 12.15 17.90
N LYS A 304 -17.04 11.14 17.03
CA LYS A 304 -16.45 11.22 15.69
C LYS A 304 -16.97 12.45 14.94
N GLN A 305 -16.06 13.18 14.32
CA GLN A 305 -16.36 14.28 13.42
C GLN A 305 -16.85 13.72 12.08
N GLY A 306 -17.95 14.26 11.56
CA GLY A 306 -18.49 13.84 10.26
C GLY A 306 -19.34 12.56 10.25
N GLY A 307 -19.68 11.96 11.41
CA GLY A 307 -20.61 10.83 11.45
C GLY A 307 -20.44 9.89 12.64
N ALA A 308 -20.78 8.61 12.43
CA ALA A 308 -20.51 7.51 13.36
C ALA A 308 -19.19 6.80 12.99
N PHE A 309 -18.59 6.10 13.96
CA PHE A 309 -17.36 5.33 13.72
C PHE A 309 -17.60 4.20 12.71
N THR A 310 -16.71 4.08 11.74
CA THR A 310 -16.78 3.10 10.65
C THR A 310 -16.00 1.84 10.99
N LYS A 311 -16.12 0.80 10.15
CA LYS A 311 -15.29 -0.41 10.27
C LYS A 311 -13.80 -0.13 10.01
N GLU A 312 -13.51 0.82 9.14
CA GLU A 312 -12.13 1.28 8.88
C GLU A 312 -11.51 1.93 10.14
N ASP A 313 -12.31 2.65 10.93
CA ASP A 313 -11.85 3.17 12.22
C ASP A 313 -11.54 2.05 13.21
N GLU A 314 -12.40 1.02 13.26
CA GLU A 314 -12.16 -0.17 14.10
C GLU A 314 -10.86 -0.88 13.69
N GLU A 315 -10.65 -1.14 12.40
CA GLU A 315 -9.44 -1.77 11.87
C GLU A 315 -8.17 -0.96 12.19
N PHE A 316 -8.25 0.38 12.07
CA PHE A 316 -7.12 1.25 12.41
C PHE A 316 -6.79 1.19 13.90
N ILE A 317 -7.79 1.25 14.78
CA ILE A 317 -7.58 1.20 16.23
C ILE A 317 -7.11 -0.18 16.67
N ASP A 318 -7.57 -1.27 16.04
CA ASP A 318 -7.06 -2.61 16.28
C ASP A 318 -5.56 -2.72 15.95
N ALA A 319 -5.15 -2.20 14.78
CA ALA A 319 -3.74 -2.15 14.39
C ALA A 319 -2.89 -1.29 15.35
N LEU A 320 -3.42 -0.13 15.78
CA LEU A 320 -2.74 0.73 16.76
C LEU A 320 -2.65 0.06 18.14
N SER A 321 -3.64 -0.74 18.52
CA SER A 321 -3.71 -1.44 19.80
C SER A 321 -2.54 -2.42 19.97
N VAL A 322 -2.14 -3.14 18.91
CA VAL A 322 -0.96 -4.02 18.97
C VAL A 322 0.31 -3.25 19.38
N HIS A 323 0.53 -2.09 18.76
CA HIS A 323 1.71 -1.26 19.05
C HIS A 323 1.62 -0.59 20.43
N ALA A 324 0.44 -0.13 20.83
CA ALA A 324 0.21 0.46 22.14
C ALA A 324 0.45 -0.55 23.28
N ALA A 325 0.02 -1.80 23.12
CA ALA A 325 0.22 -2.83 24.13
C ALA A 325 1.70 -3.13 24.36
N ILE A 326 2.49 -3.25 23.28
CA ILE A 326 3.95 -3.44 23.36
C ILE A 326 4.62 -2.25 24.07
N ALA A 327 4.24 -1.03 23.72
CA ALA A 327 4.81 0.17 24.34
C ALA A 327 4.49 0.24 25.84
N ILE A 328 3.27 -0.11 26.24
CA ILE A 328 2.83 -0.16 27.64
C ILE A 328 3.57 -1.27 28.41
N GLU A 329 3.72 -2.45 27.82
CA GLU A 329 4.46 -3.56 28.43
C GLU A 329 5.93 -3.19 28.65
N ASN A 330 6.58 -2.61 27.64
CA ASN A 330 7.96 -2.12 27.74
C ASN A 330 8.09 -1.05 28.84
N ALA A 331 7.17 -0.08 28.90
CA ALA A 331 7.17 0.94 29.94
C ALA A 331 6.93 0.37 31.34
N ARG A 332 6.17 -0.74 31.48
CA ARG A 332 6.02 -1.46 32.74
C ARG A 332 7.32 -2.17 33.14
N LEU A 333 7.91 -2.94 32.22
CA LEU A 333 9.16 -3.68 32.46
C LEU A 333 10.31 -2.75 32.85
N VAL A 334 10.45 -1.60 32.17
CA VAL A 334 11.46 -0.59 32.51
C VAL A 334 11.23 -0.03 33.92
N ARG A 335 9.99 0.27 34.31
CA ARG A 335 9.67 0.74 35.66
C ARG A 335 10.01 -0.28 36.74
N GLU A 336 9.69 -1.55 36.52
CA GLU A 336 10.03 -2.64 37.44
C GLU A 336 11.54 -2.79 37.60
N LEU A 337 12.30 -2.72 36.51
CA LEU A 337 13.77 -2.74 36.54
C LEU A 337 14.34 -1.57 37.36
N VAL A 338 13.89 -0.34 37.09
CA VAL A 338 14.35 0.85 37.82
C VAL A 338 14.02 0.76 39.31
N GLN A 339 12.83 0.25 39.67
CA GLN A 339 12.47 0.07 41.08
C GLN A 339 13.30 -1.02 41.76
N ASN A 340 13.56 -2.14 41.10
CA ASN A 340 14.43 -3.18 41.62
C ASN A 340 15.88 -2.70 41.78
N GLU A 341 16.41 -1.90 40.85
CA GLU A 341 17.72 -1.28 40.98
C GLU A 341 17.80 -0.32 42.17
N ARG A 342 16.77 0.53 42.36
CA ARG A 342 16.66 1.43 43.51
C ARG A 342 16.62 0.68 44.82
N LEU A 343 15.78 -0.36 44.92
CA LEU A 343 15.69 -1.23 46.10
C LEU A 343 17.03 -1.92 46.37
N SER A 344 17.70 -2.40 45.33
CA SER A 344 19.02 -3.03 45.45
C SER A 344 20.10 -2.04 45.89
N ALA A 345 20.06 -0.79 45.40
CA ALA A 345 20.98 0.26 45.82
C ALA A 345 20.78 0.63 47.30
N ILE A 346 19.52 0.78 47.75
CA ILE A 346 19.17 1.00 49.15
C ILE A 346 19.64 -0.18 50.01
N GLY A 347 19.43 -1.42 49.56
CA GLY A 347 19.88 -2.62 50.26
C GLY A 347 21.41 -2.70 50.39
N ARG A 348 22.16 -2.32 49.35
CA ARG A 348 23.63 -2.22 49.41
C ARG A 348 24.08 -1.14 50.40
N MET A 349 23.48 0.05 50.35
CA MET A 349 23.79 1.14 51.29
C MET A 349 23.50 0.74 52.73
N ALA A 350 22.35 0.11 52.99
CA ALA A 350 21.99 -0.40 54.31
C ALA A 350 22.99 -1.46 54.81
N SER A 351 23.41 -2.40 53.95
CA SER A 351 24.46 -3.38 54.28
C SER A 351 25.81 -2.74 54.60
N THR A 352 26.23 -1.72 53.84
CA THR A 352 27.48 -0.97 54.12
C THR A 352 27.39 -0.25 55.47
N ILE A 353 26.27 0.43 55.76
CA ILE A 353 26.06 1.09 57.05
C ILE A 353 26.08 0.07 58.20
N ILE A 354 25.42 -1.08 58.04
CA ILE A 354 25.42 -2.16 59.04
C ILE A 354 26.84 -2.70 59.27
N HIS A 355 27.63 -2.87 58.19
CA HIS A 355 29.02 -3.30 58.26
C HIS A 355 29.89 -2.27 58.99
N ASP A 356 29.76 -0.98 58.66
CA ASP A 356 30.53 0.12 59.25
C ASP A 356 30.13 0.42 60.70
N ILE A 357 28.90 0.09 61.11
CA ILE A 357 28.48 0.12 62.53
C ILE A 357 29.03 -1.09 63.31
N LYS A 358 29.14 -2.27 62.70
CA LYS A 358 29.69 -3.47 63.35
C LYS A 358 31.21 -3.39 63.55
N ASN A 359 31.93 -2.77 62.63
CA ASN A 359 33.39 -2.66 62.70
C ASN A 359 33.93 -1.95 63.96
N PRO A 360 33.42 -0.77 64.41
CA PRO A 360 33.86 -0.15 65.65
C PRO A 360 33.50 -0.96 66.89
N MET A 361 32.42 -1.77 66.88
CA MET A 361 32.11 -2.66 68.02
C MET A 361 33.09 -3.83 68.18
N ALA A 362 33.82 -4.21 67.13
CA ALA A 362 34.88 -5.22 67.21
C ALA A 362 36.21 -4.64 67.69
N THR A 363 36.50 -3.37 67.40
CA THR A 363 37.72 -2.66 67.85
C THR A 363 37.59 -1.99 69.22
N MET A 364 36.39 -1.77 69.74
CA MET A 364 36.15 -1.23 71.09
C MET A 364 36.11 -2.32 72.19
N ARG A 365 36.54 -3.54 71.88
CA ARG A 365 36.60 -4.68 72.79
C ARG A 365 38.05 -5.01 73.16
N ILE A 366 38.77 -4.01 73.69
CA ILE A 366 40.02 -4.14 74.44
C ILE A 366 39.97 -3.17 75.61
#